data_AF-A0A662DF78-F1
#
_entry.id   AF-A0A662DF78-F1
#
_cell.length_a   1.000
_cell.length_b   1.000
_cell.length_c   1.000
_cell.angle_alpha   90.00
_cell.angle_beta   90.00
_cell.angle_gamma   90.00
#
_symmetry.space_group_name_H-M   'P 1'
#
loop_
_entity.id
_entity.type
_entity.pdbx_description
1 polymer ?
#
loop_
_entity_poly.entity_id
_entity_poly.type
_entity_poly.pdbx_seq_one_letter_code
_entity_poly.pdbx_strand_id
1 'polypeptide(L)' 'MPKVELEVGIEQIAKILEGLSPGELETLEILLNPELRDELKRRRQEAEIEFKQGRTLSKEQLFSN' A
#
# COMPACT_ATOMS: atom_id res chain seq x y z
N MET A 1 9.36 17.74 19.07
CA MET A 1 8.29 18.03 18.09
C MET A 1 7.00 18.22 18.87
N PRO A 2 6.22 19.28 18.64
CA PRO A 2 4.92 19.42 19.30
C PRO A 2 4.02 18.27 18.84
N LYS A 3 3.43 17.54 19.80
CA LYS A 3 2.38 16.56 19.51
C LYS A 3 1.13 17.37 19.17
N VAL A 4 0.71 17.33 17.92
CA VAL A 4 -0.59 17.86 17.51
C VAL A 4 -1.59 16.73 17.73
N GLU A 5 -2.39 16.83 18.80
CA GLU A 5 -3.52 15.93 19.02
C GLU A 5 -4.65 16.39 18.10
N LEU A 6 -4.86 15.63 17.02
CA LEU A 6 -6.00 15.81 16.13
C LEU A 6 -7.18 15.07 16.75
N GLU A 7 -8.10 15.79 17.40
CA GLU A 7 -9.44 15.26 17.69
C GLU A 7 -10.23 15.20 16.38
N VAL A 8 -10.09 14.11 15.65
CA VAL A 8 -10.90 13.85 14.44
C VAL A 8 -12.11 13.03 14.86
N GLY A 9 -13.30 13.63 14.76
CA GLY A 9 -14.55 12.91 14.97
C GLY A 9 -14.79 11.84 13.91
N ILE A 10 -15.53 10.80 14.25
CA ILE A 10 -15.86 9.69 13.32
C ILE A 10 -16.54 10.21 12.05
N GLU A 11 -17.38 11.24 12.18
CA GLU A 11 -18.08 11.87 11.06
C GLU A 11 -17.12 12.53 10.06
N GLN A 12 -16.00 13.06 10.55
CA GLN A 12 -15.00 13.70 9.72
C GLN A 12 -14.12 12.67 9.01
N ILE A 13 -13.83 11.55 9.69
CA ILE A 13 -13.18 10.39 9.07
C ILE A 13 -14.07 9.84 7.95
N ALA A 14 -15.37 9.64 8.20
CA ALA A 14 -16.30 9.15 7.20
C ALA A 14 -16.33 10.03 5.93
N LYS A 15 -16.39 11.36 6.09
CA LYS A 15 -16.33 12.30 4.96
C LYS A 15 -15.03 12.23 4.16
N ILE A 16 -13.90 12.00 4.84
CA ILE A 16 -12.61 11.83 4.16
C ILE A 16 -12.63 10.55 3.34
N LEU A 17 -13.11 9.44 3.94
CA LEU A 17 -13.19 8.14 3.28
C LEU A 17 -14.14 8.15 2.07
N GLU A 18 -15.27 8.87 2.15
CA GLU A 18 -16.20 9.05 1.02
C GLU A 18 -15.56 9.74 -0.19
N GLY A 19 -14.55 10.59 0.04
CA GLY A 19 -13.84 11.29 -1.02
C GLY A 19 -12.75 10.47 -1.72
N LEU A 20 -12.43 9.27 -1.21
CA LEU A 20 -11.38 8.43 -1.76
C LEU A 20 -11.91 7.56 -2.90
N SER A 21 -11.08 7.38 -3.93
CA SER A 21 -11.31 6.38 -4.95
C SER A 21 -11.15 4.96 -4.40
N PRO A 22 -11.71 3.93 -5.06
CA PRO A 22 -11.52 2.54 -4.65
C PRO A 22 -10.05 2.13 -4.46
N GLY A 23 -9.16 2.56 -5.36
CA GLY A 23 -7.73 2.25 -5.26
C GLY A 23 -7.02 2.96 -4.10
N GLU A 24 -7.48 4.17 -3.74
CA GLU A 24 -6.97 4.87 -2.55
C GLU A 24 -7.44 4.21 -1.25
N LEU A 25 -8.68 3.70 -1.21
CA LEU A 25 -9.19 2.90 -0.09
C LEU A 25 -8.42 1.59 0.07
N GLU A 26 -8.20 0.84 -1.01
CA GLU A 26 -7.38 -0.37 -1.00
C GLU A 26 -5.95 -0.07 -0.49
N THR A 27 -5.37 1.05 -0.94
CA THR A 27 -4.06 1.49 -0.44
C THR A 27 -4.10 1.77 1.05
N LEU A 28 -5.16 2.43 1.55
CA LEU A 28 -5.32 2.71 2.97
C LEU A 28 -5.44 1.41 3.79
N GLU A 29 -6.24 0.44 3.33
CA GLU A 29 -6.39 -0.87 3.95
C GLU A 29 -5.04 -1.61 4.05
N ILE A 30 -4.24 -1.57 2.98
CA ILE A 30 -2.88 -2.13 2.98
C ILE A 30 -1.99 -1.43 4.02
N LEU A 31 -2.03 -0.10 4.10
CA LEU A 31 -1.20 0.65 5.04
C LEU A 31 -1.57 0.39 6.50
N LEU A 32 -2.85 0.13 6.77
CA LEU A 32 -3.38 -0.21 8.09
C LEU A 32 -3.13 -1.67 8.50
N ASN A 33 -2.66 -2.51 7.58
CA ASN A 33 -2.22 -3.88 7.86
C ASN A 33 -0.68 -3.98 7.79
N PRO A 34 0.04 -3.93 8.93
CA PRO A 34 1.50 -3.94 8.95
C PRO A 34 2.12 -5.18 8.30
N GLU A 35 1.52 -6.36 8.50
CA GLU A 35 2.02 -7.63 7.95
C GLU A 35 1.94 -7.61 6.42
N LEU A 36 0.80 -7.21 5.87
CA LEU A 36 0.61 -7.10 4.42
C LEU A 36 1.53 -6.04 3.81
N ARG A 37 1.66 -4.89 4.47
CA ARG A 37 2.55 -3.81 4.03
C ARG A 37 4.01 -4.28 3.95
N ASP A 38 4.47 -5.02 4.97
CA ASP A 38 5.85 -5.46 5.05
C ASP A 38 6.13 -6.59 4.06
N GLU A 39 5.16 -7.49 3.84
CA GLU A 39 5.20 -8.50 2.79
C GLU A 39 5.27 -7.89 1.38
N LEU A 40 4.45 -6.88 1.08
CA LEU A 40 4.49 -6.19 -0.21
C LEU A 40 5.82 -5.46 -0.44
N LYS A 41 6.42 -4.88 0.61
CA LYS A 41 7.77 -4.31 0.54
C LYS A 41 8.81 -5.37 0.21
N ARG A 42 8.76 -6.53 0.89
CA ARG A 42 9.66 -7.66 0.65
C ARG A 42 9.53 -8.15 -0.80
N ARG A 43 8.30 -8.40 -1.26
CA ARG A 43 8.06 -8.87 -2.63
C ARG A 43 8.54 -7.89 -3.67
N ARG A 44 8.39 -6.57 -3.43
CA ARG A 44 8.94 -5.53 -4.34
C ARG A 44 10.46 -5.61 -4.46
N GLN A 45 11.18 -5.84 -3.37
CA GLN A 45 12.63 -6.00 -3.39
C GLN A 45 13.04 -7.27 -4.15
N GLU A 46 12.35 -8.37 -3.91
CA GLU A 46 12.58 -9.64 -4.60
C GLU A 46 12.31 -9.55 -6.10
N ALA A 47 11.21 -8.91 -6.49
CA ALA A 47 10.86 -8.64 -7.87
C ALA A 47 11.97 -7.85 -8.60
N GLU A 48 12.58 -6.85 -7.95
CA GLU A 48 13.68 -6.10 -8.53
C GLU A 48 14.93 -6.97 -8.73
N ILE A 49 15.20 -7.88 -7.79
CA ILE A 49 16.32 -8.83 -7.89
C ILE A 49 16.06 -9.86 -9.00
N GLU A 50 14.88 -10.47 -9.04
CA GLU A 50 14.47 -11.44 -10.05
C GLU A 50 14.53 -10.85 -11.47
N PHE A 51 14.08 -9.60 -11.62
CA PHE A 51 14.16 -8.87 -12.88
C PHE A 51 15.61 -8.65 -13.32
N LYS A 52 16.49 -8.19 -12.40
CA LYS A 52 17.93 -8.02 -12.69
C LYS A 52 18.63 -9.34 -13.04
N GLN A 53 18.18 -10.44 -12.44
CA GLN A 53 18.70 -11.78 -12.70
C GLN A 53 18.13 -12.42 -13.99
N GLY A 54 17.21 -11.74 -14.68
CA GLY A 54 16.55 -12.27 -15.88
C GLY A 54 15.65 -13.47 -15.60
N ARG A 55 15.24 -13.68 -14.34
CA ARG A 55 14.39 -14.81 -13.91
C ARG A 55 12.91 -14.60 -14.26
N THR A 56 12.51 -13.37 -14.52
CA THR A 56 11.14 -12.99 -14.89
C THR A 56 11.17 -12.23 -16.23
N LEU A 57 10.33 -12.61 -17.20
CA LEU A 57 10.46 -12.16 -18.59
C LEU A 57 9.81 -10.79 -18.87
N SER A 58 9.03 -10.21 -17.94
CA SER A 58 8.56 -8.82 -18.06
C SER A 58 7.94 -8.27 -16.77
N LYS A 59 7.72 -6.95 -16.69
CA LYS A 59 6.98 -6.31 -15.58
C LYS A 59 5.56 -6.84 -15.47
N GLU A 60 4.94 -7.19 -16.59
CA GLU A 60 3.60 -7.76 -16.61
C GLU A 60 3.58 -9.09 -15.86
N GLN A 61 4.56 -9.98 -16.07
CA GLN A 61 4.63 -11.26 -15.35
C GLN A 61 4.89 -11.12 -13.85
N LEU A 62 5.54 -10.04 -13.40
CA LEU A 62 5.77 -9.79 -11.97
C LEU A 62 4.49 -9.41 -11.20
N PHE A 63 3.49 -8.89 -11.91
CA PHE A 63 2.20 -8.47 -11.35
C PHE A 63 1.01 -9.25 -11.94
N SER A 64 1.28 -10.31 -12.71
CA SER A 64 0.26 -11.24 -13.20
C SER A 64 0.07 -12.34 -12.16
N ASN A 65 -1.17 -12.50 -11.68
CA ASN A 65 -1.57 -13.61 -10.83
C ASN A 65 -1.50 -14.96 -11.57
#